data_AF-A0A3N0V3K1-F1
#
_entry.id   AF-A0A3N0V3K1-F1
#
_cell.length_a   1.000
_cell.length_b   1.000
_cell.length_c   1.000
_cell.angle_alpha   90.00
_cell.angle_beta   90.00
_cell.angle_gamma   90.00
#
_symmetry.space_group_name_H-M   'P 1'
#
loop_
_entity.id
_entity.type
_entity.pdbx_description
1 polymer ?
#
loop_
_entity_poly.entity_id
_entity_poly.type
_entity_poly.pdbx_seq_one_letter_code
_entity_poly.pdbx_strand_id
1 'polypeptide(L)'
;MKIDNGNVELQAQFSEMNAQWDAAFNSQQATLVASFYDDEATVLPAGAAQVSCGKSILEFWTNTLAQGIVDHKIELIEAGGDEQFAFQRGLWSAAAVDAQGQRQQFSGNLHLLYRKQPEGGWKIFTHIWN
;
A
#
# COMPACT_ATOMS: atom_id res chain seq x y z
N MET A 1 10.95 -28.83 8.75
CA MET A 1 10.56 -27.43 8.51
C MET A 1 9.07 -27.35 8.82
N LYS A 2 8.66 -26.75 9.94
CA LYS A 2 7.24 -26.52 10.21
C LYS A 2 6.82 -25.35 9.32
N ILE A 3 5.84 -25.55 8.47
CA ILE A 3 5.18 -24.43 7.79
C ILE A 3 4.46 -23.65 8.89
N ASP A 4 4.84 -22.39 9.06
CA ASP A 4 4.13 -21.49 9.97
C ASP A 4 2.83 -21.08 9.30
N ASN A 5 1.75 -21.79 9.64
CA ASN A 5 0.44 -21.62 9.01
C ASN A 5 -0.10 -20.18 9.17
N GLY A 6 0.32 -19.43 10.20
CA GLY A 6 -0.06 -18.03 10.37
C GLY A 6 0.46 -17.14 9.25
N ASN A 7 1.68 -17.39 8.78
CA ASN A 7 2.27 -16.60 7.68
C ASN A 7 1.60 -16.90 6.34
N VAL A 8 1.13 -18.13 6.12
CA VAL A 8 0.40 -18.50 4.88
C VAL A 8 -0.93 -17.77 4.81
N GLU A 9 -1.66 -17.68 5.93
CA GLU A 9 -2.92 -16.95 5.99
C GLU A 9 -2.73 -15.44 5.80
N LEU A 10 -1.71 -14.85 6.45
CA LEU A 10 -1.36 -13.44 6.25
C LEU A 10 -1.00 -13.14 4.80
N GLN A 11 -0.25 -14.03 4.13
CA GLN A 11 0.10 -13.84 2.73
C GLN A 11 -1.13 -13.82 1.82
N ALA A 12 -2.09 -14.71 2.05
CA ALA A 12 -3.34 -14.72 1.29
C ALA A 12 -4.17 -13.45 1.53
N GLN A 13 -4.34 -13.05 2.80
CA GLN A 13 -5.08 -11.84 3.17
C GLN A 13 -4.44 -10.58 2.57
N PHE A 14 -3.12 -10.44 2.66
CA PHE A 14 -2.42 -9.27 2.15
C PHE A 14 -2.33 -9.25 0.63
N SER A 15 -2.24 -10.40 -0.03
CA SER A 15 -2.36 -10.47 -1.51
C SER A 15 -3.71 -9.93 -1.99
N GLU A 16 -4.80 -10.30 -1.31
CA GLU A 16 -6.15 -9.80 -1.61
C GLU A 16 -6.26 -8.30 -1.31
N MET A 17 -5.79 -7.83 -0.16
CA MET A 17 -5.77 -6.40 0.18
C MET A 17 -4.96 -5.59 -0.83
N ASN A 18 -3.80 -6.08 -1.28
CA ASN A 18 -2.97 -5.44 -2.30
C ASN A 18 -3.72 -5.35 -3.64
N ALA A 19 -4.44 -6.40 -4.05
CA ALA A 19 -5.23 -6.38 -5.28
C ALA A 19 -6.38 -5.36 -5.21
N GLN A 20 -7.06 -5.26 -4.07
CA GLN A 20 -8.12 -4.28 -3.85
C GLN A 20 -7.56 -2.84 -3.81
N TRP A 21 -6.40 -2.65 -3.17
CA TRP A 21 -5.71 -1.37 -3.12
C TRP A 21 -5.28 -0.93 -4.53
N ASP A 22 -4.63 -1.81 -5.30
CA ASP A 22 -4.24 -1.57 -6.69
C ASP A 22 -5.46 -1.22 -7.56
N ALA A 23 -6.56 -1.95 -7.40
CA ALA A 23 -7.80 -1.68 -8.12
C ALA A 23 -8.39 -0.30 -7.78
N ALA A 24 -8.40 0.07 -6.49
CA ALA A 24 -8.85 1.38 -6.05
C ALA A 24 -7.97 2.51 -6.60
N PHE A 25 -6.64 2.33 -6.54
CA PHE A 25 -5.67 3.29 -7.06
C PHE A 25 -5.84 3.47 -8.58
N ASN A 26 -5.81 2.37 -9.33
CA ASN A 26 -5.94 2.41 -10.79
C ASN A 26 -7.32 2.93 -11.26
N SER A 27 -8.36 2.81 -10.44
CA SER A 27 -9.68 3.39 -10.67
C SER A 27 -9.82 4.85 -10.19
N GLN A 28 -8.73 5.48 -9.75
CA GLN A 28 -8.70 6.88 -9.27
C GLN A 28 -9.60 7.13 -8.04
N GLN A 29 -9.81 6.12 -7.19
CA GLN A 29 -10.70 6.20 -6.02
C GLN A 29 -9.92 6.56 -4.75
N ALA A 30 -9.51 7.82 -4.59
CA ALA A 30 -8.68 8.27 -3.47
C ALA A 30 -9.29 7.97 -2.08
N THR A 31 -10.60 8.14 -1.91
CA THR A 31 -11.29 7.80 -0.65
C THR A 31 -11.23 6.31 -0.34
N LEU A 32 -11.34 5.45 -1.36
CA LEU A 32 -11.23 4.01 -1.18
C LEU A 32 -9.78 3.63 -0.83
N VAL A 33 -8.79 4.21 -1.52
CA VAL A 33 -7.36 4.03 -1.18
C VAL A 33 -7.08 4.44 0.27
N ALA A 34 -7.57 5.60 0.70
CA ALA A 34 -7.40 6.07 2.07
C ALA A 34 -8.06 5.16 3.12
N SER A 35 -9.12 4.42 2.77
CA SER A 35 -9.83 3.54 3.71
C SER A 35 -9.02 2.32 4.18
N PHE A 36 -7.97 1.94 3.44
CA PHE A 36 -7.05 0.86 3.83
C PHE A 36 -6.10 1.25 4.97
N TYR A 37 -6.04 2.55 5.31
CA TYR A 37 -5.12 3.06 6.32
C TYR A 37 -5.78 3.16 7.68
N ASP A 38 -4.98 2.88 8.69
CA ASP A 38 -5.29 3.14 10.08
C ASP A 38 -5.39 4.66 10.33
N ASP A 39 -6.23 5.08 11.28
CA ASP A 39 -6.44 6.52 11.56
C ASP A 39 -5.15 7.22 12.02
N GLU A 40 -4.23 6.48 12.66
CA GLU A 40 -2.91 6.96 13.09
C GLU A 40 -1.79 6.55 12.11
N ALA A 41 -2.12 6.09 10.91
CA ALA A 41 -1.13 5.63 9.95
C ALA A 41 -0.15 6.75 9.54
N THR A 42 1.02 6.33 9.08
CA THR A 42 2.02 7.22 8.47
C THR A 42 2.48 6.66 7.13
N VAL A 43 2.44 7.52 6.11
CA VAL A 43 3.01 7.29 4.79
C VAL A 43 4.36 8.00 4.72
N LEU A 44 5.37 7.32 4.20
CA LEU A 44 6.76 7.77 4.10
C LEU A 44 7.18 7.79 2.63
N PRO A 45 6.82 8.83 1.86
CA PRO A 45 7.13 8.88 0.44
C PRO A 45 8.64 9.05 0.21
N ALA A 46 9.16 8.41 -0.83
CA ALA A 46 10.57 8.54 -1.21
C ALA A 46 10.93 10.02 -1.47
N GLY A 47 11.92 10.53 -0.73
CA GLY A 47 12.43 11.90 -0.91
C GLY A 47 11.52 13.03 -0.41
N ALA A 48 10.42 12.74 0.28
CA ALA A 48 9.50 13.74 0.83
C ALA A 48 9.32 13.63 2.35
N ALA A 49 8.64 14.63 2.93
CA ALA A 49 8.26 14.59 4.34
C ALA A 49 7.20 13.50 4.60
N GLN A 50 7.20 12.94 5.81
CA GLN A 50 6.18 11.99 6.23
C GLN A 50 4.78 12.62 6.24
N VAL A 51 3.77 11.81 5.93
CA VAL A 51 2.35 12.18 5.96
C VAL A 51 1.65 11.29 6.97
N SER A 52 1.18 11.89 8.07
CA SER A 52 0.52 11.18 9.17
C SER A 52 -0.95 11.58 9.28
N CYS A 53 -1.76 10.67 9.84
CA CYS A 53 -3.21 10.76 10.05
C CYS A 53 -4.08 10.63 8.80
N GLY A 54 -5.27 10.04 8.96
CA GLY A 54 -6.17 9.68 7.85
C GLY A 54 -6.54 10.82 6.91
N LYS A 55 -6.74 12.05 7.42
CA LYS A 55 -7.06 13.23 6.57
C LYS A 55 -5.91 13.58 5.63
N SER A 56 -4.69 13.70 6.17
CA SER A 56 -3.51 14.04 5.36
C SER A 56 -3.18 12.93 4.35
N ILE A 57 -3.44 11.68 4.71
CA ILE A 57 -3.27 10.52 3.82
C ILE A 57 -4.26 10.56 2.65
N LEU A 58 -5.53 10.92 2.89
CA LEU A 58 -6.49 11.12 1.80
C LEU A 58 -6.04 12.24 0.86
N GLU A 59 -5.63 13.39 1.40
CA GLU A 59 -5.12 14.51 0.60
C GLU A 59 -3.88 14.08 -0.21
N PHE A 60 -2.95 13.35 0.40
CA PHE A 60 -1.78 12.80 -0.26
C PHE A 60 -2.17 11.91 -1.45
N TRP A 61 -3.01 10.90 -1.27
CA TRP A 61 -3.39 10.00 -2.36
C TRP A 61 -4.23 10.69 -3.44
N THR A 62 -5.06 11.67 -3.06
CA THR A 62 -5.78 12.51 -4.03
C THR A 62 -4.81 13.25 -4.95
N ASN A 63 -3.77 13.86 -4.38
CA ASN A 63 -2.74 14.58 -5.15
C ASN A 63 -1.86 13.64 -5.98
N THR A 64 -1.55 12.44 -5.47
CA THR A 64 -0.79 11.42 -6.18
C THR A 64 -1.55 10.91 -7.42
N LEU A 65 -2.84 10.61 -7.27
CA LEU A 65 -3.69 10.16 -8.37
C LEU A 65 -3.84 11.25 -9.46
N ALA A 66 -3.97 12.52 -9.06
CA ALA A 66 -4.05 13.65 -9.98
C ALA A 66 -2.80 13.85 -10.86
N GLN A 67 -1.66 13.21 -10.53
CA GLN A 67 -0.45 13.25 -11.35
C GLN A 67 -0.50 12.31 -12.57
N GLY A 68 -1.59 11.54 -12.75
CA GLY A 68 -1.77 10.66 -13.91
C GLY A 68 -0.95 9.37 -13.82
N ILE A 69 -0.64 8.92 -12.60
CA ILE A 69 -0.02 7.62 -12.37
C ILE A 69 -1.06 6.53 -12.69
N VAL A 70 -0.63 5.54 -13.46
CA VAL A 70 -1.44 4.41 -13.95
C VAL A 70 -0.70 3.10 -13.76
N ASP A 71 -1.38 1.98 -13.99
CA ASP A 71 -0.83 0.62 -13.94
C ASP A 71 -0.07 0.33 -12.63
N HIS A 72 -0.56 0.86 -11.51
CA HIS A 72 0.00 0.57 -10.20
C HIS A 72 -0.17 -0.92 -9.88
N LYS A 73 0.88 -1.52 -9.36
CA LYS A 73 0.89 -2.93 -8.96
C LYS A 73 1.74 -3.14 -7.72
N ILE A 74 1.20 -3.88 -6.76
CA ILE A 74 1.95 -4.45 -5.63
C ILE A 74 2.13 -5.96 -5.83
N GLU A 75 3.36 -6.42 -5.61
CA GLU A 75 3.73 -7.85 -5.61
C GLU A 75 4.23 -8.24 -4.23
N LEU A 76 3.51 -9.14 -3.57
CA LEU A 76 3.87 -9.67 -2.26
C LEU A 76 5.02 -10.67 -2.38
N ILE A 77 6.10 -10.47 -1.61
CA ILE A 77 7.20 -11.44 -1.48
C ILE A 77 7.02 -12.27 -0.21
N GLU A 78 6.72 -11.59 0.91
CA GLU A 78 6.52 -12.26 2.19
C GLU A 78 5.65 -11.43 3.11
N ALA A 79 4.99 -12.13 4.02
CA ALA A 79 4.28 -11.56 5.15
C ALA A 79 4.57 -12.37 6.41
N GLY A 80 4.51 -11.69 7.55
CA GLY A 80 4.62 -12.31 8.86
C GLY A 80 4.19 -11.34 9.95
N GLY A 81 3.96 -11.86 11.15
CA GLY A 81 3.45 -11.04 12.25
C GLY A 81 2.85 -11.87 13.37
N ASP A 82 2.15 -11.19 14.25
CA ASP A 82 1.34 -11.75 15.31
C ASP A 82 -0.12 -11.27 15.19
N GLU A 83 -0.91 -11.45 16.24
CA GLU A 83 -2.34 -11.11 16.26
C GLU A 83 -2.61 -9.59 16.31
N GLN A 84 -1.60 -8.78 16.65
CA GLN A 84 -1.74 -7.33 16.81
C GLN A 84 -1.08 -6.57 15.64
N PHE A 85 0.11 -6.99 15.24
CA PHE A 85 0.88 -6.36 14.17
C PHE A 85 1.38 -7.39 13.18
N ALA A 86 1.30 -7.05 11.90
CA ALA A 86 1.84 -7.86 10.83
C ALA A 86 2.50 -6.97 9.79
N PHE A 87 3.46 -7.50 9.05
CA PHE A 87 4.16 -6.79 8.00
C PHE A 87 4.06 -7.52 6.68
N GLN A 88 4.27 -6.77 5.60
CA GLN A 88 4.67 -7.34 4.32
C GLN A 88 5.95 -6.69 3.79
N ARG A 89 6.71 -7.47 3.02
CA ARG A 89 7.73 -6.96 2.11
C ARG A 89 7.37 -7.39 0.70
N GLY A 90 7.60 -6.52 -0.26
CA GLY A 90 7.20 -6.75 -1.64
C GLY A 90 7.87 -5.78 -2.60
N LEU A 91 7.39 -5.83 -3.84
CA LEU A 91 7.74 -4.89 -4.89
C LEU A 91 6.53 -4.02 -5.21
N TRP A 92 6.80 -2.81 -5.69
CA TRP A 92 5.79 -1.96 -6.31
C TRP A 92 6.24 -1.61 -7.73
N SER A 93 5.27 -1.35 -8.59
CA SER A 93 5.51 -0.70 -9.88
C SER A 93 4.34 0.18 -10.29
N ALA A 94 4.61 1.15 -11.14
CA ALA A 94 3.60 2.01 -11.75
C ALA A 94 4.12 2.59 -13.07
N ALA A 95 3.26 3.28 -13.80
CA ALA A 95 3.64 4.02 -14.99
C ALA A 95 3.04 5.43 -14.98
N ALA A 96 3.65 6.33 -15.74
CA ALA A 96 3.07 7.62 -16.08
C ALA A 96 3.35 7.92 -17.55
N VAL A 97 2.49 8.74 -18.17
CA VAL A 97 2.69 9.22 -19.54
C VAL A 97 3.13 10.68 -19.46
N ASP A 98 4.30 10.99 -20.00
CA ASP A 98 4.82 12.36 -20.00
C ASP A 98 4.11 13.26 -21.04
N ALA A 99 4.46 14.53 -21.05
CA ALA A 99 3.85 15.52 -21.96
C ALA A 99 4.11 15.22 -23.44
N GLN A 100 5.10 14.37 -23.75
CA GLN A 100 5.45 13.92 -25.10
C GLN A 100 4.74 12.61 -25.48
N GLY A 101 3.87 12.10 -24.61
CA GLY A 101 3.16 10.84 -24.80
C GLY A 101 4.02 9.60 -24.57
N GLN A 102 5.22 9.74 -24.01
CA GLN A 102 6.08 8.59 -23.71
C GLN A 102 5.69 7.98 -22.37
N ARG A 103 5.50 6.66 -22.36
CA ARG A 103 5.22 5.90 -21.15
C ARG A 103 6.52 5.63 -20.40
N GLN A 104 6.60 6.11 -19.17
CA GLN A 104 7.69 5.84 -18.24
C GLN A 104 7.21 4.86 -17.19
N GLN A 105 8.05 3.88 -16.85
CA GLN A 105 7.75 2.89 -15.83
C GLN A 105 8.68 3.08 -14.63
N PHE A 106 8.11 2.91 -13.44
CA PHE A 106 8.79 3.03 -12.16
C PHE A 106 8.57 1.75 -11.37
N SER A 107 9.56 1.37 -10.56
CA SER A 107 9.44 0.23 -9.65
C SER A 107 10.47 0.32 -8.53
N GLY A 108 10.21 -0.42 -7.46
CA GLY A 108 11.14 -0.53 -6.35
C GLY A 108 10.60 -1.42 -5.23
N ASN A 109 11.12 -1.22 -4.03
CA ASN A 109 10.77 -2.06 -2.87
C ASN A 109 9.65 -1.43 -2.06
N LEU A 110 8.81 -2.28 -1.48
CA LEU A 110 7.70 -1.89 -0.64
C LEU A 110 7.82 -2.57 0.73
N HIS A 111 7.57 -1.81 1.80
CA HIS A 111 7.30 -2.36 3.12
C HIS A 111 6.05 -1.73 3.70
N LEU A 112 5.12 -2.58 4.13
CA LEU A 112 3.95 -2.14 4.89
C LEU A 112 3.95 -2.80 6.26
N LEU A 113 3.66 -2.00 7.28
CA LEU A 113 3.27 -2.48 8.60
C LEU A 113 1.75 -2.32 8.73
N TYR A 114 1.09 -3.34 9.22
CA TYR A 114 -0.35 -3.37 9.47
C TYR A 114 -0.61 -3.49 10.96
N ARG A 115 -1.70 -2.87 11.40
CA ARG A 115 -2.25 -3.02 12.74
C ARG A 115 -3.63 -3.65 12.66
N LYS A 116 -3.84 -4.69 13.48
CA LYS A 116 -5.15 -5.34 13.62
C LYS A 116 -6.12 -4.36 14.25
N GLN A 117 -7.27 -4.17 13.61
CA GLN A 117 -8.34 -3.31 14.11
C GLN A 117 -9.23 -4.09 15.09
N PRO A 118 -9.94 -3.42 16.01
CA PRO A 118 -10.84 -4.06 16.97
C PRO A 118 -11.92 -4.94 16.33
N GLU A 119 -12.39 -4.60 15.12
CA GLU A 119 -13.34 -5.36 14.31
C GLU A 119 -12.73 -6.57 13.59
N GLY A 120 -11.42 -6.80 13.72
CA GLY A 120 -10.69 -7.92 13.15
C GLY A 120 -10.09 -7.69 11.76
N GLY A 121 -10.35 -6.54 11.13
CA GLY A 121 -9.71 -6.13 9.88
C GLY A 121 -8.23 -5.76 10.07
N TRP A 122 -7.44 -5.80 9.00
CA TRP A 122 -6.09 -5.24 8.99
C TRP A 122 -6.12 -3.88 8.31
N LYS A 123 -5.42 -2.90 8.88
CA LYS A 123 -5.20 -1.60 8.23
C LYS A 123 -3.73 -1.26 8.21
N ILE A 124 -3.30 -0.58 7.15
CA ILE A 124 -1.92 -0.13 6.98
C ILE A 124 -1.63 0.93 8.03
N PHE A 125 -0.63 0.68 8.87
CA PHE A 125 -0.15 1.58 9.91
C PHE A 125 1.14 2.31 9.49
N THR A 126 2.00 1.67 8.69
CA THR A 126 3.15 2.32 8.04
C THR A 126 3.24 1.90 6.59
N HIS A 127 3.43 2.87 5.69
CA HIS A 127 3.66 2.64 4.27
C HIS A 127 4.94 3.33 3.83
N ILE A 128 5.95 2.55 3.44
CA ILE A 128 7.21 3.07 2.92
C ILE A 128 7.63 2.32 1.65
N TRP A 129 8.18 3.06 0.69
CA TRP A 129 8.75 2.52 -0.54
C TRP A 129 10.00 3.29 -0.95
N ASN A 130 10.75 2.73 -1.91
CA ASN A 130 11.86 3.39 -2.61
C ASN A 130 11.78 3.19 -4.12
#